data_AF-A0A3S2XTC4-F1
#
_entry.id   AF-A0A3S2XTC4-F1
#
_cell.length_a   1.000
_cell.length_b   1.000
_cell.length_c   1.000
_cell.angle_alpha   90.00
_cell.angle_beta   90.00
_cell.angle_gamma   90.00
#
_symmetry.space_group_name_H-M   'P 1'
#
loop_
_entity.id
_entity.type
_entity.pdbx_description
1 polymer ?
#
loop_
_entity_poly.entity_id
_entity_poly.type
_entity_poly.pdbx_seq_one_letter_code
_entity_poly.pdbx_strand_id
1 'polypeptide(L)'
;MVVAYPVTGARRDEIAAATLVHVARAAHRDLIVEAPGGALPPGANCRIRLKAGQGWSVAPFRLLRDYSVLDPFLTHLKSYGCYTYFFIGEPGWWAVKKNIGPGVRWGDLGPEAVVFRVAGRDVLACADLLFYRPDDHVCVIRGDYRGPACMDPPP
;
A
#
# COMPACT_ATOMS: atom_id res chain seq x y z
N MET A 1 14.36 -1.59 15.11
CA MET A 1 13.23 -2.40 14.60
C MET A 1 12.05 -1.45 14.49
N VAL A 2 11.44 -1.31 13.30
CA VAL A 2 10.35 -0.34 13.07
C VAL A 2 9.06 -1.12 12.97
N VAL A 3 8.08 -0.77 13.80
CA VAL A 3 6.83 -1.51 13.94
C VAL A 3 5.65 -0.59 13.63
N ALA A 4 4.64 -1.11 12.94
CA ALA A 4 3.35 -0.47 12.74
C ALA A 4 2.46 -0.75 13.95
N TYR A 5 1.74 0.25 14.42
CA TYR A 5 0.89 0.17 15.62
C TYR A 5 -0.58 0.32 15.22
N PRO A 6 -1.53 -0.21 16.00
CA PRO A 6 -2.95 0.07 15.77
C PRO A 6 -3.22 1.57 15.64
N VAL A 7 -4.04 1.95 14.65
CA VAL A 7 -4.32 3.36 14.35
C VAL A 7 -5.19 4.00 15.42
N THR A 8 -4.86 5.24 15.79
CA THR A 8 -5.68 6.09 16.67
C THR A 8 -6.71 6.89 15.87
N GLY A 9 -7.78 7.39 16.52
CA GLY A 9 -8.84 8.17 15.85
C GLY A 9 -8.33 9.29 14.95
N ALA A 10 -7.48 10.18 15.49
CA ALA A 10 -6.90 11.29 14.72
C ALA A 10 -6.12 10.84 13.47
N ARG A 11 -5.41 9.71 13.56
CA ARG A 11 -4.64 9.17 12.44
C ARG A 11 -5.54 8.49 11.42
N ARG A 12 -6.69 7.95 11.85
CA ARG A 12 -7.71 7.41 10.94
C ARG A 12 -8.33 8.52 10.09
N ASP A 13 -8.60 9.68 10.68
CA ASP A 13 -9.16 10.84 9.96
C ASP A 13 -8.17 11.37 8.91
N GLU A 14 -6.89 11.44 9.25
CA GLU A 14 -5.83 11.78 8.31
C GLU A 14 -5.76 10.79 7.14
N ILE A 15 -5.79 9.49 7.43
CA ILE A 15 -5.83 8.44 6.40
C ILE A 15 -7.07 8.61 5.52
N ALA A 16 -8.24 8.88 6.11
CA ALA A 16 -9.49 9.04 5.36
C ALA A 16 -9.43 10.19 4.34
N ALA A 17 -8.77 11.29 4.72
CA ALA A 17 -8.61 12.49 3.89
C ALA A 17 -7.47 12.38 2.86
N ALA A 18 -6.54 11.44 3.04
CA ALA A 18 -5.36 11.32 2.20
C ALA A 18 -5.60 10.56 0.89
N THR A 19 -4.73 10.82 -0.08
CA THR A 19 -4.47 9.88 -1.18
C THR A 19 -3.41 8.90 -0.70
N LEU A 20 -3.72 7.61 -0.73
CA LEU A 20 -2.79 6.57 -0.34
C LEU A 20 -2.08 6.01 -1.57
N VAL A 21 -0.82 5.64 -1.40
CA VAL A 21 0.06 5.26 -2.51
C VAL A 21 0.59 3.85 -2.30
N HIS A 22 0.41 3.00 -3.30
CA HIS A 22 1.03 1.68 -3.40
C HIS A 22 1.97 1.65 -4.60
N VAL A 23 3.18 1.10 -4.43
CA VAL A 23 4.16 0.93 -5.50
C VAL A 23 4.38 -0.55 -5.74
N ALA A 24 4.24 -0.99 -6.98
CA ALA A 24 4.50 -2.37 -7.40
C ALA A 24 5.51 -2.41 -8.55
N ARG A 25 6.05 -3.60 -8.83
CA ARG A 25 6.81 -3.86 -10.05
C ARG A 25 5.87 -3.85 -11.25
N ALA A 26 6.28 -3.21 -12.34
CA ALA A 26 5.53 -3.16 -13.60
C ALA A 26 5.19 -4.58 -14.12
N ALA A 27 6.10 -5.54 -13.95
CA ALA A 27 5.87 -6.94 -14.32
C ALA A 27 4.70 -7.63 -13.57
N HIS A 28 4.22 -7.07 -12.46
CA HIS A 28 3.07 -7.60 -11.70
C HIS A 28 1.77 -6.83 -11.95
N ARG A 29 1.78 -5.84 -12.86
CA ARG A 29 0.63 -4.98 -13.14
C ARG A 29 -0.63 -5.77 -13.45
N ASP A 30 -0.53 -6.75 -14.33
CA ASP A 30 -1.68 -7.53 -14.81
C ASP A 30 -2.25 -8.50 -13.75
N LEU A 31 -1.50 -8.72 -12.66
CA LEU A 31 -1.99 -9.47 -11.49
C LEU A 31 -2.77 -8.58 -10.50
N ILE A 32 -2.62 -7.26 -10.62
CA ILE A 32 -3.21 -6.25 -9.72
C ILE A 32 -4.42 -5.59 -10.39
N VAL A 33 -4.34 -5.29 -11.69
CA VAL A 33 -5.43 -4.62 -12.44
C VAL A 33 -6.50 -5.66 -12.80
N GLU A 34 -7.71 -5.51 -12.25
CA GLU A 34 -8.84 -6.40 -12.58
C GLU A 34 -9.57 -5.98 -13.85
N ALA A 35 -9.69 -4.66 -14.09
CA ALA A 35 -10.32 -4.12 -15.27
C ALA A 35 -9.78 -2.71 -15.59
N PRO A 36 -9.38 -2.44 -16.85
CA PRO A 36 -9.07 -1.09 -17.31
C PRO A 36 -10.37 -0.33 -17.62
N GLY A 37 -10.53 0.87 -17.05
CA GLY A 37 -11.65 1.77 -17.38
C GLY A 37 -13.07 1.25 -17.02
N GLY A 38 -14.04 2.19 -16.96
CA GLY A 38 -15.45 1.94 -16.63
C GLY A 38 -16.13 3.18 -16.02
N ALA A 39 -17.34 3.03 -15.47
CA ALA A 39 -17.95 4.05 -14.61
C ALA A 39 -17.19 4.14 -13.27
N LEU A 40 -16.01 4.76 -13.32
CA LEU A 40 -15.13 4.97 -12.18
C LEU A 40 -15.35 6.36 -11.58
N PRO A 41 -15.12 6.54 -10.28
CA PRO A 41 -15.14 7.87 -9.69
C PRO A 41 -14.09 8.78 -10.33
N PRO A 42 -14.30 10.11 -10.35
CA PRO A 42 -13.33 11.06 -10.88
C PRO A 42 -11.93 10.84 -10.28
N GLY A 43 -10.91 10.81 -11.14
CA GLY A 43 -9.52 10.61 -10.74
C GLY A 43 -9.05 9.14 -10.73
N ALA A 44 -9.94 8.15 -10.87
CA ALA A 44 -9.55 6.75 -11.04
C ALA A 44 -9.57 6.36 -12.54
N ASN A 45 -8.59 5.54 -12.96
CA ASN A 45 -8.46 5.05 -14.34
C ASN A 45 -8.54 3.51 -14.45
N CYS A 46 -8.56 2.80 -13.32
CA CYS A 46 -8.73 1.34 -13.30
C CYS A 46 -9.40 0.86 -12.01
N ARG A 47 -9.80 -0.41 -12.01
CA ARG A 47 -10.05 -1.17 -10.78
C ARG A 47 -8.89 -2.10 -10.51
N ILE A 48 -8.47 -2.14 -9.25
CA ILE A 48 -7.39 -2.99 -8.79
C ILE A 48 -7.84 -3.91 -7.67
N ARG A 49 -7.10 -5.01 -7.52
CA ARG A 49 -7.12 -5.85 -6.33
C ARG A 49 -5.69 -6.05 -5.83
N LEU A 50 -5.40 -5.44 -4.69
CA LEU A 50 -4.19 -5.68 -3.93
C LEU A 50 -4.49 -6.78 -2.91
N LYS A 51 -3.90 -7.95 -3.11
CA LYS A 51 -4.03 -9.06 -2.18
C LYS A 51 -3.07 -8.90 -1.02
N ALA A 52 -3.46 -9.37 0.16
CA ALA A 52 -2.59 -9.45 1.31
C ALA A 52 -1.26 -10.17 0.95
N GLY A 53 -0.13 -9.60 1.39
CA GLY A 53 1.21 -10.03 0.99
C GLY A 53 1.73 -9.40 -0.31
N GLN A 54 0.87 -8.74 -1.09
CA GLN A 54 1.29 -7.76 -2.11
C GLN A 54 1.61 -6.44 -1.39
N GLY A 55 2.70 -6.46 -0.63
CA GLY A 55 3.16 -5.34 0.17
C GLY A 55 4.67 -5.24 0.09
N TRP A 56 5.13 -4.46 -0.89
CA TRP A 56 6.47 -3.91 -1.05
C TRP A 56 7.67 -4.86 -1.22
N SER A 57 8.14 -5.03 -2.46
CA SER A 57 9.56 -4.92 -2.83
C SER A 57 9.75 -4.94 -4.35
N VAL A 58 10.59 -4.03 -4.86
CA VAL A 58 11.20 -4.12 -6.20
C VAL A 58 12.41 -5.06 -6.19
N ALA A 59 12.71 -5.71 -5.05
CA ALA A 59 13.39 -7.00 -4.92
C ALA A 59 12.30 -8.10 -4.82
N PRO A 60 12.57 -9.39 -5.10
CA PRO A 60 11.50 -10.40 -5.10
C PRO A 60 10.85 -10.51 -3.71
N PHE A 61 9.59 -10.04 -3.62
CA PHE A 61 8.60 -10.30 -2.57
C PHE A 61 9.13 -10.28 -1.12
N ARG A 62 9.49 -9.11 -0.61
CA ARG A 62 9.71 -8.96 0.83
C ARG A 62 8.35 -8.89 1.52
N LEU A 63 7.83 -10.03 1.97
CA LEU A 63 6.62 -10.08 2.78
C LEU A 63 6.81 -9.18 4.01
N LEU A 64 5.81 -8.35 4.32
CA LEU A 64 5.73 -7.72 5.64
C LEU A 64 5.71 -8.86 6.65
N ARG A 65 6.84 -9.04 7.34
CA ARG A 65 6.91 -9.97 8.46
C ARG A 65 6.04 -9.43 9.57
N ASP A 66 5.35 -10.33 10.25
CA ASP A 66 4.51 -10.05 11.40
C ASP A 66 5.22 -9.22 12.47
N TYR A 67 6.55 -9.33 12.60
CA TYR A 67 7.37 -8.52 13.50
C TYR A 67 7.39 -7.01 13.18
N SER A 68 6.86 -6.59 12.03
CA SER A 68 6.75 -5.19 11.62
C SER A 68 5.36 -4.60 11.87
N VAL A 69 4.42 -5.37 12.42
CA VAL A 69 3.07 -4.91 12.79
C VAL A 69 2.72 -5.46 14.18
N LEU A 70 2.41 -4.58 15.15
CA LEU A 70 1.85 -5.00 16.43
C LEU A 70 0.37 -5.32 16.28
N ASP A 71 0.07 -6.47 15.69
CA ASP A 71 -1.29 -7.00 15.60
C ASP A 71 -1.62 -7.83 16.87
N PRO A 72 -2.52 -7.34 17.74
CA PRO A 72 -2.87 -8.03 18.98
C PRO A 72 -3.68 -9.32 18.75
N PHE A 73 -4.20 -9.52 17.53
CA PHE A 73 -5.00 -10.70 17.16
C PHE A 73 -4.18 -11.75 16.40
N LEU A 74 -2.85 -11.62 16.43
CA LEU A 74 -1.93 -12.48 15.70
C LEU A 74 -1.48 -13.63 16.61
N THR A 75 -2.02 -14.82 16.37
CA THR A 75 -1.55 -16.04 17.04
C THR A 75 -0.25 -16.52 16.39
N HIS A 76 0.80 -16.71 17.19
CA HIS A 76 2.24 -16.88 16.90
C HIS A 76 2.73 -17.73 15.69
N LEU A 77 1.88 -18.35 14.85
CA LEU A 77 2.33 -19.39 13.92
C LEU A 77 1.99 -19.22 12.42
N LYS A 78 1.11 -18.30 11.98
CA LYS A 78 0.73 -18.22 10.54
C LYS A 78 0.22 -16.84 10.07
N SER A 79 1.10 -15.87 9.84
CA SER A 79 0.62 -14.52 9.45
C SER A 79 1.43 -13.81 8.36
N TYR A 80 2.38 -14.52 7.74
CA TYR A 80 2.96 -14.10 6.47
C TYR A 80 1.87 -13.79 5.43
N GLY A 81 1.93 -12.58 4.89
CA GLY A 81 1.06 -12.17 3.79
C GLY A 81 -0.38 -11.84 4.20
N CYS A 82 -0.62 -11.43 5.45
CA CYS A 82 -1.94 -10.94 5.89
C CYS A 82 -2.15 -9.45 5.70
N TYR A 83 -1.16 -8.70 5.20
CA TYR A 83 -1.20 -7.25 5.18
C TYR A 83 -1.02 -6.64 3.78
N THR A 84 -1.71 -5.53 3.56
CA THR A 84 -1.54 -4.66 2.39
C THR A 84 -1.04 -3.29 2.86
N TYR A 85 -0.11 -2.72 2.10
CA TYR A 85 0.67 -1.54 2.47
C TYR A 85 0.36 -0.34 1.58
N PHE A 86 0.26 0.83 2.18
CA PHE A 86 0.17 2.11 1.49
C PHE A 86 0.96 3.20 2.20
N PHE A 87 1.66 4.07 1.47
CA PHE A 87 2.03 5.35 2.04
C PHE A 87 0.82 6.26 2.17
N ILE A 88 0.90 7.17 3.13
CA ILE A 88 -0.03 8.27 3.28
C ILE A 88 0.57 9.45 2.49
N GLY A 89 0.05 9.71 1.30
CA GLY A 89 0.61 10.71 0.38
C GLY A 89 1.92 10.29 -0.27
N GLU A 90 2.71 11.28 -0.67
CA GLU A 90 4.00 11.07 -1.32
C GLU A 90 5.08 10.69 -0.30
N PRO A 91 5.79 9.58 -0.51
CA PRO A 91 6.84 9.15 0.42
C PRO A 91 8.08 10.06 0.36
N GLY A 92 8.62 10.38 1.53
CA GLY A 92 9.91 11.05 1.64
C GLY A 92 11.08 10.19 1.13
N TRP A 93 12.24 10.83 0.89
CA TRP A 93 13.45 10.18 0.37
C TRP A 93 13.87 8.93 1.15
N TRP A 94 13.82 9.00 2.49
CA TRP A 94 14.21 7.87 3.34
C TRP A 94 13.27 6.67 3.16
N ALA A 95 11.96 6.93 3.11
CA ALA A 95 10.95 5.92 2.88
C ALA A 95 11.10 5.27 1.50
N VAL A 96 11.39 6.06 0.47
CA VAL A 96 11.71 5.54 -0.87
C VAL A 96 12.95 4.66 -0.86
N LYS A 97 14.05 5.13 -0.27
CA LYS A 97 15.32 4.39 -0.22
C LYS A 97 15.17 3.06 0.52
N LYS A 98 14.53 3.10 1.70
CA LYS A 98 14.37 1.95 2.60
C LYS A 98 13.44 0.89 2.02
N ASN A 99 12.35 1.34 1.40
CA ASN A 99 11.34 0.44 0.92
C ASN A 99 11.61 0.11 -0.57
N ILE A 100 11.72 1.07 -1.51
CA ILE A 100 11.77 0.82 -2.98
C ILE A 100 13.13 0.24 -3.36
N GLY A 101 14.20 0.95 -3.00
CA GLY A 101 15.56 0.51 -3.26
C GLY A 101 16.59 1.63 -3.11
N PRO A 102 17.85 1.28 -2.82
CA PRO A 102 18.94 2.25 -2.76
C PRO A 102 19.17 2.87 -4.16
N GLY A 103 19.13 4.19 -4.25
CA GLY A 103 19.34 4.93 -5.50
C GLY A 103 18.05 5.37 -6.20
N VAL A 104 16.89 4.90 -5.77
CA VAL A 104 15.59 5.33 -6.31
C VAL A 104 15.17 6.66 -5.67
N ARG A 105 14.49 7.52 -6.44
CA ARG A 105 13.92 8.78 -5.96
C ARG A 105 12.43 8.85 -6.28
N TRP A 106 11.64 9.46 -5.39
CA TRP A 106 10.25 9.78 -5.73
C TRP A 106 10.23 10.69 -6.97
N GLY A 107 9.33 10.41 -7.93
CA GLY A 107 9.29 11.07 -9.24
C GLY A 107 10.22 10.47 -10.30
N ASP A 108 11.17 9.61 -9.92
CA ASP A 108 12.04 8.85 -10.83
C ASP A 108 12.16 7.40 -10.33
N LEU A 109 11.06 6.67 -10.47
CA LEU A 109 10.97 5.27 -10.05
C LEU A 109 11.48 4.29 -11.12
N GLY A 110 11.82 4.82 -12.31
CA GLY A 110 12.16 4.02 -13.49
C GLY A 110 10.95 3.29 -14.12
N PRO A 111 11.16 2.66 -15.29
CA PRO A 111 10.10 1.97 -16.03
C PRO A 111 9.63 0.66 -15.36
N GLU A 112 10.39 0.16 -14.39
CA GLU A 112 10.11 -1.09 -13.69
C GLU A 112 9.10 -0.94 -12.55
N ALA A 113 8.64 0.28 -12.28
CA ALA A 113 7.70 0.59 -11.22
C ALA A 113 6.36 1.07 -11.78
N VAL A 114 5.28 0.68 -11.10
CA VAL A 114 3.94 1.21 -11.31
C VAL A 114 3.40 1.72 -9.98
N VAL A 115 2.78 2.89 -10.02
CA VAL A 115 2.22 3.56 -8.84
C VAL A 115 0.70 3.50 -8.90
N PHE A 116 0.09 2.99 -7.84
CA PHE A 116 -1.35 3.02 -7.63
C PHE A 116 -1.68 4.03 -6.56
N ARG A 117 -2.55 4.99 -6.88
CA ARG A 117 -3.10 5.98 -5.96
C ARG A 117 -4.55 5.65 -5.69
N VAL A 118 -4.91 5.53 -4.42
CA VAL A 118 -6.25 5.16 -3.96
C VAL A 118 -6.74 6.18 -2.94
N ALA A 119 -8.04 6.46 -2.91
CA ALA A 119 -8.59 7.33 -1.88
C ALA A 119 -8.54 6.61 -0.53
N GLY A 120 -8.04 7.27 0.51
CA GLY A 120 -7.87 6.62 1.81
C GLY A 120 -9.18 6.16 2.45
N ARG A 121 -10.27 6.92 2.26
CA ARG A 121 -11.63 6.48 2.65
C ARG A 121 -12.05 5.14 2.04
N ASP A 122 -11.60 4.83 0.82
CA ASP A 122 -11.94 3.57 0.15
C ASP A 122 -11.16 2.42 0.78
N VAL A 123 -9.90 2.65 1.15
CA VAL A 123 -9.09 1.68 1.89
C VAL A 123 -9.66 1.43 3.28
N LEU A 124 -10.10 2.48 3.99
CA LEU A 124 -10.74 2.36 5.30
C LEU A 124 -12.05 1.56 5.27
N ALA A 125 -12.79 1.62 4.15
CA ALA A 125 -14.01 0.84 3.98
C ALA A 125 -13.74 -0.66 3.78
N CYS A 126 -12.54 -1.04 3.31
CA CYS A 126 -12.12 -2.43 3.13
C CYS A 126 -11.32 -3.01 4.31
N ALA A 127 -10.84 -2.16 5.22
CA ALA A 127 -9.89 -2.57 6.25
C ALA A 127 -10.59 -3.18 7.48
N ASP A 128 -10.33 -4.46 7.74
CA ASP A 128 -10.75 -5.11 8.99
C ASP A 128 -9.96 -4.58 10.20
N LEU A 129 -8.64 -4.43 10.01
CA LEU A 129 -7.73 -3.82 10.97
C LEU A 129 -6.81 -2.84 10.25
N LEU A 130 -6.49 -1.76 10.96
CA LEU A 130 -5.70 -0.66 10.44
C LEU A 130 -4.52 -0.40 11.37
N PHE A 131 -3.33 -0.29 10.77
CA PHE A 131 -2.08 0.00 11.45
C PHE A 131 -1.37 1.20 10.82
N TYR A 132 -0.59 1.90 11.62
CA TYR A 132 0.20 3.05 11.22
C TYR A 132 1.67 2.84 11.57
N ARG A 133 2.54 3.03 10.58
CA ARG A 133 4.00 3.00 10.77
C ARG A 133 4.56 4.42 10.65
N PRO A 134 5.00 5.04 11.76
CA PRO A 134 5.38 6.46 11.78
C PRO A 134 6.65 6.78 10.98
N ASP A 135 7.65 5.91 11.00
CA ASP A 135 8.98 6.15 10.38
C ASP A 135 8.92 6.41 8.87
N ASP A 136 7.92 5.82 8.20
CA ASP A 136 7.75 5.92 6.74
C ASP A 136 6.43 6.59 6.35
N HIS A 137 5.65 7.06 7.33
CA HIS A 137 4.32 7.63 7.14
C HIS A 137 3.38 6.73 6.33
N VAL A 138 3.07 5.56 6.90
CA VAL A 138 2.41 4.45 6.19
C VAL A 138 1.16 3.99 6.90
N CYS A 139 0.15 3.69 6.10
CA CYS A 139 -1.02 2.91 6.47
C CYS A 139 -0.82 1.44 6.06
N VAL A 140 -1.08 0.52 6.97
CA VAL A 140 -1.12 -0.92 6.71
C VAL A 140 -2.50 -1.43 7.07
N ILE A 141 -3.14 -2.18 6.18
CA ILE A 141 -4.40 -2.87 6.46
C ILE A 141 -4.14 -4.36 6.62
N ARG A 142 -4.90 -5.02 7.49
CA ARG A 142 -5.01 -6.49 7.46
C ARG A 142 -6.07 -6.87 6.43
N GLY A 143 -5.68 -7.68 5.44
CA GLY A 143 -6.54 -8.10 4.34
C GLY A 143 -6.19 -7.47 2.99
N ASP A 144 -7.11 -7.65 2.04
CA ASP A 144 -7.02 -7.20 0.66
C ASP A 144 -7.60 -5.78 0.52
N TYR A 145 -7.15 -5.04 -0.49
CA TYR A 145 -7.89 -3.91 -1.03
C TYR A 145 -8.44 -4.25 -2.41
N ARG A 146 -9.71 -3.95 -2.65
CA ARG A 146 -10.34 -4.11 -3.97
C ARG A 146 -11.19 -2.88 -4.26
N GLY A 147 -10.81 -2.10 -5.27
CA GLY A 147 -11.47 -0.83 -5.50
C GLY A 147 -10.91 -0.01 -6.66
N PRO A 148 -11.43 1.21 -6.84
CA PRO A 148 -10.95 2.14 -7.85
C PRO A 148 -9.55 2.69 -7.51
N ALA A 149 -8.70 2.81 -8.51
CA ALA A 149 -7.37 3.40 -8.36
C ALA A 149 -6.99 4.26 -9.57
N CYS A 150 -6.07 5.17 -9.35
CA CYS A 150 -5.30 5.82 -10.39
C CYS A 150 -3.95 5.13 -10.53
N MET A 151 -3.73 4.47 -11.65
CA MET A 151 -2.48 3.83 -12.00
C MET A 151 -1.61 4.74 -12.86
N ASP A 152 -0.32 4.75 -12.58
CA ASP A 152 0.71 5.53 -13.28
C ASP A 152 1.95 4.65 -13.51
N PRO A 153 2.33 4.38 -14.77
CA PRO A 153 1.64 4.79 -16.00
C PRO A 153 0.22 4.20 -16.12
N PRO A 154 -0.70 4.82 -16.89
CA PRO A 154 -2.07 4.31 -17.05
C PRO A 154 -2.13 2.91 -17.70
N PRO A 155 -3.26 2.20 -17.57
CA PRO A 155 -3.44 0.84 -18.10
C PRO A 155 -3.29 0.74 -19.61
#